data_AF-A0A5S9M1V9-F1
#
_entry.id   AF-A0A5S9M1V9-F1
#
_cell.length_a   1.000
_cell.length_b   1.000
_cell.length_c   1.000
_cell.angle_alpha   90.00
_cell.angle_beta   90.00
_cell.angle_gamma   90.00
#
_symmetry.space_group_name_H-M   'P 1'
#
loop_
_entity.id
_entity.type
_entity.pdbx_description
1 polymer ?
#
loop_
_entity_poly.entity_id
_entity_poly.type
_entity_poly.pdbx_seq_one_letter_code
_entity_poly.pdbx_strand_id
1 'polypeptide(L)'
;MERTIYYGSKNVQKKIVGYDVGSGIGGDIGGDLVVDKDGYLWFASNSSGAIAQMNPETAEVIRVIPITNADGKMIDGGVRGISFLPNGQMLLQSGKDESIGHSTFFFTLDAKTLSTTYIGTAGDSLTYDLASRVKPEFDPFLQSLNQKKNCCLTEKKQRATQMRSIQK
;
A
#
# COMPACT_ATOMS: atom_id res chain seq x y z
N MET A 1 -3.48 14.79 -18.45
CA MET A 1 -4.80 14.48 -17.88
C MET A 1 -4.78 14.84 -16.42
N GLU A 2 -5.82 15.53 -15.95
CA GLU A 2 -6.00 15.85 -14.53
C GLU A 2 -6.51 14.61 -13.80
N ARG A 3 -5.86 14.24 -12.69
CA ARG A 3 -6.23 13.07 -11.87
C ARG A 3 -7.23 13.49 -10.80
N THR A 4 -8.24 12.65 -10.55
CA THR A 4 -9.24 12.90 -9.51
C THR A 4 -9.54 11.64 -8.72
N ILE A 5 -9.53 11.75 -7.39
CA ILE A 5 -10.02 10.71 -6.47
C ILE A 5 -11.31 11.22 -5.82
N TYR A 6 -12.32 10.36 -5.78
CA TYR A 6 -13.51 10.52 -4.97
C TYR A 6 -13.50 9.45 -3.88
N TYR A 7 -13.65 9.86 -2.62
CA TYR A 7 -13.68 8.92 -1.51
C TYR A 7 -14.57 9.43 -0.37
N GLY A 8 -15.07 8.53 0.47
CA GLY A 8 -15.89 8.90 1.62
C GLY A 8 -17.07 7.96 1.83
N SER A 9 -18.01 8.40 2.66
CA SER A 9 -19.26 7.70 2.97
C SER A 9 -20.44 8.46 2.39
N LYS A 10 -21.64 7.85 2.43
CA LYS A 10 -22.89 8.45 1.93
C LYS A 10 -23.10 9.91 2.39
N ASN A 11 -22.69 10.25 3.61
CA ASN A 11 -22.92 11.56 4.21
C ASN A 11 -21.69 12.48 4.24
N VAL A 12 -20.50 11.95 3.91
CA VAL A 12 -19.25 12.71 3.90
C VAL A 12 -18.45 12.26 2.69
N GLN A 13 -18.50 13.05 1.62
CA GLN A 13 -17.73 12.82 0.39
C GLN A 13 -16.60 13.84 0.29
N LYS A 14 -15.45 13.37 -0.18
CA LYS A 14 -14.26 14.19 -0.42
C LYS A 14 -13.78 13.98 -1.86
N LYS A 15 -13.25 15.05 -2.44
CA LYS A 15 -12.73 15.09 -3.81
C LYS A 15 -11.30 15.63 -3.77
N ILE A 16 -10.36 14.89 -4.33
CA ILE A 16 -8.96 15.30 -4.49
C ILE A 16 -8.70 15.44 -5.98
N VAL A 17 -8.11 16.56 -6.40
CA VAL A 17 -7.90 16.89 -7.81
C VAL A 17 -6.45 17.30 -8.04
N GLY A 18 -5.88 16.91 -9.19
CA GLY A 18 -4.61 17.45 -9.66
C GLY A 18 -3.39 17.02 -8.85
N TYR A 19 -3.45 15.87 -8.18
CA TYR A 19 -2.32 15.35 -7.43
C TYR A 19 -1.27 14.69 -8.34
N ASP A 20 -0.01 14.80 -7.93
CA ASP A 20 1.10 14.07 -8.55
C ASP A 20 1.31 12.75 -7.81
N VAL A 21 1.28 11.65 -8.55
CA VAL A 21 1.53 10.31 -8.02
C VAL A 21 2.99 9.90 -8.14
N GLY A 22 3.81 10.70 -8.84
CA GLY A 22 5.18 10.35 -9.19
C GLY A 22 5.26 9.24 -10.23
N SER A 23 6.46 8.75 -10.48
CA SER A 23 6.71 7.60 -11.34
C SER A 23 6.39 6.29 -10.61
N GLY A 24 5.61 5.39 -11.22
CA GLY A 24 5.44 4.01 -10.73
C GLY A 24 3.98 3.57 -10.54
N ILE A 25 3.04 4.51 -10.41
CA ILE A 25 1.61 4.22 -10.58
C ILE A 25 1.22 4.57 -12.02
N GLY A 26 0.54 3.65 -12.70
CA GLY A 26 0.14 3.77 -14.10
C GLY A 26 -0.77 4.99 -14.34
N GLY A 27 -0.86 5.40 -15.60
CA GLY A 27 -1.66 6.56 -16.01
C GLY A 27 -3.18 6.35 -15.93
N ASP A 28 -3.63 5.12 -15.73
CA ASP A 28 -5.01 4.66 -15.67
C ASP A 28 -5.48 4.47 -14.22
N ILE A 29 -6.19 5.46 -13.69
CA ILE A 29 -6.64 5.48 -12.28
C ILE A 29 -7.86 4.57 -12.00
N GLY A 30 -8.07 3.53 -12.80
CA GLY A 30 -9.26 2.66 -12.73
C GLY A 30 -9.16 1.49 -11.74
N GLY A 31 -8.23 1.55 -10.79
CA GLY A 31 -8.10 0.53 -9.74
C GLY A 31 -9.00 0.81 -8.53
N ASP A 32 -8.69 0.16 -7.43
CA ASP A 32 -9.42 0.26 -6.16
C ASP A 32 -8.62 1.05 -5.10
N LEU A 33 -9.30 1.46 -4.03
CA LEU A 33 -8.70 2.18 -2.91
C LEU A 33 -9.24 1.71 -1.57
N VAL A 34 -8.41 1.83 -0.54
CA VAL A 34 -8.79 1.58 0.86
C VAL A 34 -8.25 2.68 1.77
N VAL A 35 -8.90 2.85 2.92
CA VAL A 35 -8.50 3.82 3.96
C VAL A 35 -8.05 3.05 5.18
N ASP A 36 -6.81 3.27 5.63
CA ASP A 36 -6.30 2.63 6.83
C ASP A 36 -6.86 3.26 8.12
N LYS A 37 -6.39 2.77 9.28
CA LYS A 37 -6.82 3.28 10.59
C LYS A 37 -6.50 4.76 10.81
N ASP A 38 -5.39 5.24 10.26
CA ASP A 38 -4.88 6.60 10.46
C ASP A 38 -5.48 7.58 9.44
N GLY A 39 -6.25 7.08 8.48
CA GLY A 39 -6.94 7.88 7.48
C GLY A 39 -6.14 8.08 6.20
N TYR A 40 -5.00 7.40 6.03
CA TYR A 40 -4.27 7.44 4.77
C TYR A 40 -5.01 6.64 3.69
N LEU A 41 -4.97 7.17 2.47
CA LEU A 41 -5.47 6.48 1.29
C LEU A 41 -4.40 5.55 0.75
N TRP A 42 -4.78 4.32 0.46
CA TRP A 42 -3.98 3.35 -0.25
C TRP A 42 -4.69 2.98 -1.54
N PHE A 43 -3.99 3.09 -2.67
CA PHE A 43 -4.58 2.85 -3.98
C PHE A 43 -3.55 2.31 -4.96
N ALA A 44 -4.04 1.65 -6.01
CA ALA A 44 -3.22 1.19 -7.12
C ALA A 44 -3.92 1.49 -8.45
N SER A 45 -3.26 1.19 -9.56
CA SER A 45 -3.81 1.33 -10.91
C SER A 45 -3.85 -0.02 -11.62
N ASN A 46 -4.76 -0.14 -12.59
CA ASN A 46 -4.93 -1.35 -13.40
C ASN A 46 -3.70 -1.67 -14.26
N SER A 47 -2.73 -0.77 -14.39
CA SER A 47 -1.46 -1.06 -15.05
C SER A 47 -0.25 -0.97 -14.12
N SER A 48 -0.42 -0.66 -12.83
CA SER A 48 0.72 -0.59 -11.90
C SER A 48 1.03 -1.95 -11.28
N GLY A 49 2.32 -2.28 -11.31
CA GLY A 49 2.94 -3.24 -10.39
C GLY A 49 3.33 -2.58 -9.06
N ALA A 50 2.56 -1.60 -8.58
CA ALA A 50 2.87 -0.83 -7.38
C ALA A 50 1.59 -0.36 -6.69
N ILE A 51 1.71 -0.08 -5.38
CA ILE A 51 0.67 0.54 -4.55
C ILE A 51 1.18 1.87 -3.99
N ALA A 52 0.32 2.88 -3.93
CA ALA A 52 0.63 4.21 -3.41
C ALA A 52 -0.10 4.48 -2.10
N GLN A 53 0.58 5.21 -1.22
CA GLN A 53 0.00 5.79 -0.02
C GLN A 53 -0.10 7.32 -0.20
N MET A 54 -1.25 7.89 0.14
CA MET A 54 -1.51 9.32 0.08
C MET A 54 -2.04 9.85 1.40
N ASN A 55 -1.58 11.04 1.78
CA ASN A 55 -2.28 11.87 2.75
C ASN A 55 -3.43 12.59 2.05
N PRO A 56 -4.69 12.26 2.34
CA PRO A 56 -5.79 12.85 1.61
C PRO A 56 -6.10 14.30 2.02
N GLU A 57 -5.60 14.77 3.17
CA GLU A 57 -5.77 16.16 3.61
C GLU A 57 -4.86 17.11 2.83
N THR A 58 -3.67 16.64 2.45
CA THR A 58 -2.68 17.44 1.70
C THR A 58 -2.60 17.07 0.22
N ALA A 59 -3.29 16.01 -0.21
CA ALA A 59 -3.19 15.41 -1.54
C ALA A 59 -1.76 14.92 -1.90
N GLU A 60 -0.89 14.79 -0.91
CA GLU A 60 0.49 14.35 -1.11
C GLU A 60 0.57 12.83 -1.18
N VAL A 61 1.17 12.32 -2.26
CA VAL A 61 1.56 10.91 -2.33
C VAL A 61 2.85 10.72 -1.54
N ILE A 62 2.71 10.12 -0.35
CA ILE A 62 3.79 9.93 0.62
C ILE A 62 4.82 8.93 0.08
N ARG A 63 4.35 7.89 -0.59
CA ARG A 63 5.21 6.82 -1.13
C ARG A 63 4.50 6.02 -2.21
N VAL A 64 5.29 5.51 -3.13
CA VAL A 64 4.91 4.49 -4.11
C VAL A 64 5.77 3.27 -3.83
N ILE A 65 5.13 2.13 -3.61
CA ILE A 65 5.78 0.88 -3.23
C ILE A 65 5.69 -0.07 -4.44
N PRO A 66 6.83 -0.35 -5.11
CA PRO A 66 6.88 -1.41 -6.10
C PRO A 66 6.47 -2.72 -5.45
N ILE A 67 5.48 -3.38 -6.01
CA ILE A 67 5.08 -4.70 -5.57
C ILE A 67 6.10 -5.69 -6.13
N THR A 68 6.76 -6.41 -5.23
CA THR A 68 7.68 -7.50 -5.57
C THR A 68 7.02 -8.83 -5.28
N ASN A 69 7.28 -9.83 -6.11
CA ASN A 69 6.75 -11.18 -5.94
C ASN A 69 7.82 -12.13 -5.40
N ALA A 70 7.80 -12.39 -4.09
CA ALA A 70 8.76 -13.32 -3.49
C ALA A 70 8.62 -14.75 -4.04
N ASP A 71 7.46 -15.10 -4.57
CA ASP A 71 7.14 -16.42 -5.15
C ASP A 71 7.30 -16.49 -6.69
N GLY A 72 7.71 -15.39 -7.33
CA GLY A 72 7.89 -15.30 -8.78
C GLY A 72 6.59 -15.23 -9.59
N LYS A 73 5.40 -15.15 -8.97
CA LYS A 73 4.14 -15.01 -9.71
C LYS A 73 3.88 -13.53 -10.03
N MET A 74 3.81 -13.18 -11.31
CA MET A 74 3.55 -11.80 -11.72
C MET A 74 2.10 -11.38 -11.45
N ILE A 75 1.91 -10.11 -11.09
CA ILE A 75 0.60 -9.45 -11.01
C ILE A 75 0.20 -9.03 -12.42
N ASP A 76 -0.31 -9.99 -13.19
CA ASP A 76 -0.71 -9.73 -14.57
C ASP A 76 -1.97 -8.85 -14.60
N GLY A 77 -1.99 -7.90 -15.53
CA GLY A 77 -3.05 -6.90 -15.66
C GLY A 77 -3.18 -5.94 -14.47
N GLY A 78 -2.12 -5.76 -13.68
CA GLY A 78 -2.03 -4.80 -12.57
C GLY A 78 -2.96 -5.10 -11.39
N VAL A 79 -2.99 -4.19 -10.41
CA VAL A 79 -3.87 -4.33 -9.24
C VAL A 79 -5.21 -3.67 -9.54
N ARG A 80 -6.28 -4.48 -9.47
CA ARG A 80 -7.66 -4.06 -9.75
C ARG A 80 -8.49 -3.86 -8.50
N GLY A 81 -8.30 -4.72 -7.51
CA GLY A 81 -9.05 -4.72 -6.25
C GLY A 81 -8.11 -4.74 -5.05
N ILE A 82 -8.48 -4.02 -3.99
CA ILE A 82 -7.68 -3.91 -2.77
C ILE A 82 -8.61 -4.05 -1.56
N SER A 83 -8.28 -4.93 -0.62
CA SER A 83 -8.97 -5.01 0.67
C SER A 83 -7.98 -5.17 1.80
N PHE A 84 -8.24 -4.55 2.95
CA PHE A 84 -7.50 -4.93 4.15
C PHE A 84 -7.99 -6.26 4.70
N LEU A 85 -7.04 -7.02 5.23
CA LEU A 85 -7.27 -8.26 5.95
C LEU A 85 -7.14 -8.04 7.47
N PRO A 86 -7.87 -8.79 8.30
CA PRO A 86 -7.82 -8.65 9.77
C PRO A 86 -6.42 -8.86 10.37
N ASN A 87 -5.53 -9.57 9.67
CA ASN A 87 -4.15 -9.80 10.08
C ASN A 87 -3.21 -8.61 9.79
N GLY A 88 -3.73 -7.50 9.25
CA GLY A 88 -2.95 -6.31 8.91
C GLY A 88 -2.27 -6.38 7.54
N GLN A 89 -2.54 -7.41 6.74
CA GLN A 89 -2.10 -7.48 5.34
C GLN A 89 -3.15 -6.85 4.41
N MET A 90 -2.78 -6.65 3.15
CA MET A 90 -3.74 -6.34 2.08
C MET A 90 -3.98 -7.57 1.22
N LEU A 91 -5.22 -7.81 0.83
CA LEU A 91 -5.59 -8.66 -0.28
C LEU A 91 -5.56 -7.81 -1.55
N LEU A 92 -4.82 -8.28 -2.55
CA LEU A 92 -4.77 -7.70 -3.88
C LEU A 92 -5.43 -8.65 -4.86
N GLN A 93 -6.20 -8.08 -5.77
CA GLN A 93 -6.78 -8.76 -6.90
C GLN A 93 -6.09 -8.32 -8.19
N SER A 94 -5.71 -9.28 -9.03
CA SER A 94 -5.14 -9.02 -10.35
C SER A 94 -5.80 -9.87 -11.43
N GLY A 95 -5.55 -9.52 -12.69
CA GLY A 95 -6.01 -10.26 -13.84
C GLY A 95 -6.02 -9.39 -15.09
N LYS A 96 -5.75 -10.00 -16.24
CA LYS A 96 -5.75 -9.33 -17.54
C LYS A 96 -6.96 -9.78 -18.35
N ASP A 97 -7.56 -8.82 -19.05
CA ASP A 97 -8.61 -9.11 -20.02
C ASP A 97 -7.92 -9.46 -21.35
N GLU A 98 -7.60 -10.74 -21.52
CA GLU A 98 -7.26 -11.29 -22.83
C GLU A 98 -8.44 -12.16 -23.24
N SER A 99 -8.86 -12.06 -24.49
CA SER A 99 -10.10 -12.58 -25.06
C SER A 99 -10.39 -14.09 -24.89
N ILE A 100 -9.57 -14.85 -24.15
CA ILE A 100 -9.74 -16.28 -23.86
C ILE A 100 -9.13 -16.63 -22.49
N GLY A 101 -9.95 -17.15 -21.55
CA GLY A 101 -9.49 -17.81 -20.31
C GLY A 101 -9.11 -16.84 -19.19
N HIS A 102 -10.11 -16.26 -18.52
CA HIS A 102 -9.87 -15.28 -17.47
C HIS A 102 -9.72 -15.96 -16.11
N SER A 103 -8.76 -15.53 -15.32
CA SER A 103 -8.59 -15.98 -13.95
C SER A 103 -8.36 -14.77 -13.08
N THR A 104 -9.16 -14.63 -12.03
CA THR A 104 -8.86 -13.62 -11.01
C THR A 104 -7.78 -14.18 -10.09
N PHE A 105 -6.62 -13.55 -10.07
CA PHE A 105 -5.52 -13.93 -9.20
C PHE A 105 -5.59 -13.13 -7.91
N PHE A 106 -5.36 -13.83 -6.79
CA PHE A 106 -5.32 -13.23 -5.47
C PHE A 106 -3.93 -13.30 -4.89
N PHE A 107 -3.51 -12.19 -4.29
CA PHE A 107 -2.24 -12.05 -3.60
C PHE A 107 -2.47 -11.43 -2.23
N THR A 108 -1.69 -11.82 -1.23
CA THR A 108 -1.53 -11.00 -0.03
C THR A 108 -0.32 -10.10 -0.18
N LEU A 109 -0.39 -8.87 0.30
CA LEU A 109 0.75 -7.95 0.45
C LEU A 109 1.00 -7.74 1.95
N ASP A 110 2.20 -8.09 2.38
CA ASP A 110 2.61 -7.91 3.77
C ASP A 110 3.14 -6.48 4.01
N ALA A 111 2.57 -5.79 5.00
CA ALA A 111 2.96 -4.43 5.33
C ALA A 111 4.43 -4.34 5.76
N LYS A 112 4.97 -5.34 6.46
CA LYS A 112 6.32 -5.29 7.04
C LYS A 112 7.39 -5.61 6.01
N THR A 113 7.14 -6.57 5.13
CA THR A 113 8.13 -7.03 4.14
C THR A 113 7.97 -6.38 2.78
N LEU A 114 6.80 -5.76 2.50
CA LEU A 114 6.47 -5.16 1.21
C LEU A 114 6.51 -6.15 0.03
N SER A 115 6.30 -7.43 0.31
CA SER A 115 6.29 -8.48 -0.70
C SER A 115 4.93 -9.13 -0.81
N THR A 116 4.57 -9.53 -2.03
CA THR A 116 3.36 -10.29 -2.29
C THR A 116 3.56 -11.79 -2.25
N THR A 117 2.51 -12.48 -1.82
CA THR A 117 2.36 -13.94 -1.89
C THR A 117 1.08 -14.27 -2.64
N TYR A 118 1.17 -15.03 -3.71
CA TYR A 118 0.03 -15.59 -4.45
C TYR A 118 -0.70 -16.61 -3.58
N ILE A 119 -2.02 -16.47 -3.46
CA ILE A 119 -2.86 -17.32 -2.61
C ILE A 119 -3.90 -18.13 -3.38
N GLY A 120 -4.12 -17.83 -4.66
CA GLY A 120 -5.02 -18.62 -5.48
C GLY A 120 -5.62 -17.89 -6.66
N THR A 121 -6.38 -18.66 -7.44
CA THR A 121 -7.18 -18.21 -8.57
C THR A 121 -8.64 -18.46 -8.23
N ALA A 122 -9.53 -17.54 -8.61
CA ALA A 122 -10.96 -17.80 -8.59
C ALA A 122 -11.62 -17.46 -9.93
N GLY A 123 -12.56 -18.33 -10.30
CA GLY A 123 -13.44 -18.19 -11.45
C GLY A 123 -12.72 -18.28 -12.80
N ASP A 124 -13.55 -18.27 -13.84
CA ASP A 124 -13.12 -18.26 -15.24
C ASP A 124 -13.36 -16.86 -15.87
N SER A 125 -13.48 -15.84 -15.01
CA SER A 125 -13.87 -14.46 -15.34
C SER A 125 -13.14 -13.47 -14.44
N LEU A 126 -12.89 -12.26 -14.95
CA LEU A 126 -12.39 -11.17 -14.13
C LEU A 126 -13.47 -10.71 -13.15
N THR A 127 -13.08 -10.60 -11.88
CA THR A 127 -13.86 -9.84 -10.90
C THR A 127 -13.33 -8.42 -10.79
N TYR A 128 -14.12 -7.55 -10.18
CA TYR A 128 -13.77 -6.15 -9.95
C TYR A 128 -14.10 -5.79 -8.52
N ASP A 129 -13.34 -4.83 -7.99
CA ASP A 129 -13.46 -4.24 -6.65
C ASP A 129 -13.33 -5.24 -5.50
N LEU A 130 -12.75 -4.80 -4.40
CA LEU A 130 -12.85 -5.52 -3.13
C LEU A 130 -13.41 -4.60 -2.06
N ALA A 131 -14.16 -5.19 -1.13
CA ALA A 131 -14.65 -4.46 0.03
C ALA A 131 -13.81 -4.80 1.25
N SER A 132 -13.22 -3.77 1.86
CA SER A 132 -12.58 -3.95 3.16
C SER A 132 -13.56 -3.79 4.31
N ARG A 133 -13.67 -4.83 5.15
CA ARG A 133 -14.45 -4.77 6.40
C ARG A 133 -13.67 -4.08 7.53
N VAL A 134 -12.34 -4.09 7.47
CA VAL A 134 -11.46 -3.61 8.53
C VAL A 134 -10.63 -2.42 8.06
N LYS A 135 -10.17 -1.63 9.03
CA LYS A 135 -9.22 -0.53 8.83
C LYS A 135 -8.05 -0.75 9.79
N PRO A 136 -7.10 -1.64 9.46
CA PRO A 136 -5.96 -1.91 10.31
C PRO A 136 -4.99 -0.73 10.27
N GLU A 137 -4.03 -0.75 11.18
CA GLU A 137 -2.80 0.00 11.01
C GLU A 137 -2.00 -0.68 9.89
N PHE A 138 -1.66 0.07 8.84
CA PHE A 138 -0.85 -0.39 7.74
C PHE A 138 0.28 0.62 7.52
N ASP A 139 1.36 0.49 8.30
CA ASP A 139 2.57 1.29 8.08
C ASP A 139 3.79 0.40 7.85
N PRO A 140 4.33 0.37 6.62
CA PRO A 140 5.51 -0.41 6.32
C PRO A 140 6.81 0.11 6.94
N PHE A 141 6.82 1.32 7.50
CA PHE A 141 8.03 1.93 8.08
C PHE A 141 7.98 2.15 9.60
N LEU A 142 6.94 1.67 10.28
CA LEU A 142 6.81 1.83 11.74
C LEU A 142 8.04 1.27 12.50
N GLN A 143 8.68 0.22 11.96
CA GLN A 143 9.88 -0.39 12.54
C GLN A 143 11.14 0.44 12.31
N SER A 144 11.33 1.06 11.14
CA SER A 144 12.56 1.83 10.85
C SER A 144 12.62 3.12 11.67
N LEU A 145 11.48 3.75 11.95
CA LEU A 145 11.39 4.92 12.80
C LEU A 145 11.71 4.59 14.27
N ASN A 146 11.18 3.48 14.78
CA ASN A 146 11.47 3.00 16.13
C ASN A 146 12.92 2.52 16.27
N GLN A 147 13.49 1.86 15.26
CA GLN A 147 14.91 1.49 15.21
C GLN A 147 15.81 2.74 15.21
N LYS A 148 15.50 3.77 14.39
CA LYS A 148 16.23 5.05 14.42
C LYS A 148 16.17 5.72 15.79
N LYS A 149 14.98 5.81 16.38
CA LYS A 149 14.79 6.40 17.72
C LYS A 149 15.60 5.64 18.79
N ASN A 150 15.59 4.32 18.76
CA ASN A 150 16.31 3.47 19.70
C ASN A 150 17.83 3.56 19.51
N CYS A 151 18.32 3.63 18.27
CA CYS A 151 19.74 3.83 17.95
C CYS A 151 20.24 5.16 18.53
N CYS A 152 19.55 6.26 18.23
CA CYS A 152 19.93 7.59 18.74
C CYS A 152 19.86 7.68 20.26
N LEU A 153 18.92 6.99 20.93
CA LEU A 153 18.87 6.93 22.40
C LEU A 153 20.06 6.16 22.99
N THR A 154 20.46 5.07 22.34
CA THR A 154 21.57 4.22 22.79
C THR A 154 22.90 4.95 22.66
N GLU A 155 23.12 5.66 21.54
CA GLU A 155 24.31 6.50 21.34
C GLU A 155 24.40 7.65 22.35
N LYS A 156 23.28 8.31 22.65
CA LYS A 156 23.23 9.37 23.67
C LYS A 156 23.56 8.84 25.06
N LYS A 157 23.07 7.64 25.43
CA LYS A 157 23.41 6.99 26.70
C LYS A 157 24.89 6.61 26.78
N GLN A 158 25.47 6.05 25.71
CA GLN A 158 26.89 5.69 25.67
C GLN A 158 27.81 6.91 25.78
N ARG A 159 27.52 8.00 25.06
CA ARG A 159 28.29 9.26 25.19
C ARG A 159 28.22 9.86 26.59
N ALA A 160 27.04 9.83 27.23
CA ALA A 160 26.87 10.32 28.59
C ALA A 160 27.66 9.48 29.61
N THR A 161 27.71 8.16 29.44
CA THR A 161 28.51 7.26 30.29
C THR A 161 30.01 7.47 30.07
N GLN A 162 30.45 7.65 28.82
CA GLN A 162 31.85 7.87 28.47
C GLN A 162 32.38 9.23 28.94
N MET A 163 31.54 10.29 28.89
CA MET A 163 31.91 11.59 29.48
C MET A 163 32.03 11.53 31.00
N ARG A 164 31.22 10.69 31.68
CA ARG A 164 31.33 10.48 33.14
C ARG A 164 32.56 9.64 33.54
N SER A 165 33.09 8.80 32.66
CA SER A 165 34.31 8.02 32.93
C SER A 165 35.60 8.81 32.69
N ILE A 166 35.55 9.91 31.92
CA ILE A 166 36.71 10.78 31.64
C ILE A 166 36.89 11.86 32.72
N GLN A 167 35.89 12.10 33.57
CA GLN A 167 35.91 13.06 34.67
C GLN A 167 36.31 12.46 36.03
N LYS A 168 36.88 11.25 36.06
CA LYS A 168 37.48 10.62 37.24
C LYS A 168 38.96 10.38 37.00
#